data_AF-A0A9E3HC51-F1
#
_entry.id   AF-A0A9E3HC51-F1
#
_cell.length_a   1.000
_cell.length_b   1.000
_cell.length_c   1.000
_cell.angle_alpha   90.00
_cell.angle_beta   90.00
_cell.angle_gamma   90.00
#
_symmetry.space_group_name_H-M   'P 1'
#
loop_
_entity.id
_entity.type
_entity.pdbx_description
1 polymer ?
#
loop_
_entity_poly.entity_id
_entity_poly.type
_entity_poly.pdbx_seq_one_letter_code
_entity_poly.pdbx_strand_id
1 'polypeptide(L)'
;MLKLWQALFTPHYFRGVGLILVLGIFCLSLDQNQSIYANLLSTSPAYAQNVRSGDVWQQVYEQLPDLPKENQYISKETGKVAENNTLVSRLIQYHVYLKGRAPNYRLDWKLTLADYLNANEVMYDSSYPGHDTLKKNPFQSDRAAIRRLTRKQRNALVQALVNAYSQN
;
A
#
# COMPACT_ATOMS: atom_id res chain seq x y z
N MET A 1 6.72 -61.96 -12.84
CA MET A 1 6.31 -62.72 -14.03
C MET A 1 5.74 -61.74 -15.05
N LEU A 2 6.26 -61.84 -16.29
CA LEU A 2 5.79 -61.31 -17.59
C LEU A 2 5.45 -59.80 -17.71
N LYS A 3 6.30 -58.99 -18.37
CA LYS A 3 6.57 -58.83 -19.83
C LYS A 3 5.60 -57.81 -20.48
N LEU A 4 6.11 -56.64 -20.89
CA LEU A 4 6.63 -56.30 -22.25
C LEU A 4 5.45 -56.11 -23.24
N TRP A 5 5.24 -54.97 -23.90
CA TRP A 5 5.96 -54.41 -25.08
C TRP A 5 5.42 -52.97 -25.31
N GLN A 6 6.19 -51.88 -25.51
CA GLN A 6 6.90 -51.45 -26.74
C GLN A 6 6.06 -51.61 -28.02
N ALA A 7 6.04 -50.77 -29.03
CA ALA A 7 6.56 -49.47 -29.46
C ALA A 7 5.93 -49.27 -30.86
N LEU A 8 6.01 -48.08 -31.45
CA LEU A 8 6.61 -47.86 -32.78
C LEU A 8 6.20 -46.51 -33.38
N PHE A 9 7.24 -45.74 -33.67
CA PHE A 9 7.34 -44.67 -34.64
C PHE A 9 6.82 -45.09 -36.02
N THR A 10 6.31 -44.13 -36.81
CA THR A 10 6.94 -43.75 -38.11
C THR A 10 6.31 -42.47 -38.71
N PRO A 11 7.08 -41.70 -39.50
CA PRO A 11 6.70 -40.40 -40.07
C PRO A 11 6.15 -40.51 -41.50
N HIS A 12 5.51 -39.45 -41.99
CA HIS A 12 5.16 -39.31 -43.41
C HIS A 12 5.91 -38.13 -44.05
N TYR A 13 6.78 -38.47 -45.00
CA TYR A 13 7.44 -37.58 -45.94
C TYR A 13 6.61 -37.47 -47.23
N PHE A 14 6.39 -36.25 -47.72
CA PHE A 14 6.09 -35.95 -49.13
C PHE A 14 6.80 -34.61 -49.44
N ARG A 15 7.95 -34.60 -50.13
CA ARG A 15 8.14 -34.52 -51.60
C ARG A 15 7.44 -33.35 -52.30
N GLY A 16 8.24 -32.40 -52.80
CA GLY A 16 7.85 -31.43 -53.82
C GLY A 16 8.91 -30.33 -54.03
N VAL A 17 9.60 -30.36 -55.16
CA VAL A 17 10.74 -29.51 -55.55
C VAL A 17 10.25 -28.27 -56.31
N GLY A 18 10.89 -27.11 -56.13
CA GLY A 18 10.68 -25.93 -56.98
C GLY A 18 11.66 -24.78 -56.70
N LEU A 19 12.67 -24.66 -57.55
CA LEU A 19 13.69 -23.59 -57.64
C LEU A 19 13.09 -22.18 -57.71
N ILE A 20 13.80 -21.19 -57.15
CA ILE A 20 14.27 -19.98 -57.86
C ILE A 20 15.44 -19.37 -57.08
N LEU A 21 16.59 -19.32 -57.75
CA LEU A 21 17.76 -18.49 -57.43
C LEU A 21 17.49 -17.08 -57.96
N VAL A 22 17.64 -16.04 -57.13
CA VAL A 22 18.04 -14.70 -57.60
C VAL A 22 19.10 -14.15 -56.65
N LEU A 23 20.28 -13.96 -57.24
CA LEU A 23 21.45 -13.28 -56.70
C LEU A 23 21.21 -11.77 -56.68
N GLY A 24 21.55 -11.13 -55.56
CA GLY A 24 21.72 -9.68 -55.44
C GLY A 24 22.77 -9.40 -54.37
N ILE A 25 24.03 -9.25 -54.80
CA ILE A 25 25.14 -8.82 -53.96
C ILE A 25 25.11 -7.28 -53.87
N PHE A 26 25.49 -6.76 -52.70
CA PHE A 26 26.33 -5.57 -52.49
C PHE A 26 25.71 -4.49 -51.60
N CYS A 27 26.15 -4.42 -50.32
CA CYS A 27 27.01 -3.34 -49.82
C CYS A 27 27.29 -3.51 -48.30
N LEU A 28 28.57 -3.45 -47.97
CA LEU A 28 29.14 -3.39 -46.63
C LEU A 28 28.67 -2.14 -45.86
N SER A 29 28.35 -2.27 -44.58
CA SER A 29 29.06 -1.53 -43.50
C SER A 29 28.44 -1.73 -42.10
N LEU A 30 29.38 -1.88 -41.16
CA LEU A 30 29.38 -1.55 -39.73
C LEU A 30 28.45 -2.24 -38.74
N ASP A 31 29.11 -2.93 -37.81
CA ASP A 31 28.76 -3.17 -36.40
C ASP A 31 27.82 -2.11 -35.80
N GLN A 32 26.74 -2.59 -35.19
CA GLN A 32 26.26 -2.03 -33.92
C GLN A 32 25.53 -3.08 -33.10
N ASN A 33 26.31 -3.71 -32.22
CA ASN A 33 25.88 -4.22 -30.93
C ASN A 33 25.07 -3.13 -30.20
N GLN A 34 23.75 -3.22 -30.18
CA GLN A 34 22.93 -2.51 -29.20
C GLN A 34 21.86 -3.45 -28.65
N SER A 35 22.25 -4.08 -27.55
CA SER A 35 21.39 -4.59 -26.52
C SER A 35 20.31 -3.56 -26.15
N ILE A 36 19.08 -3.84 -26.55
CA ILE A 36 17.89 -3.11 -26.06
C ILE A 36 17.68 -3.57 -24.61
N TYR A 37 18.43 -2.97 -23.68
CA TYR A 37 18.10 -3.08 -22.27
C TYR A 37 16.85 -2.25 -21.99
N ALA A 38 15.81 -2.99 -21.61
CA ALA A 38 14.48 -2.55 -21.21
C ALA A 38 14.49 -1.30 -20.30
N ASN A 39 13.99 -0.18 -20.82
CA ASN A 39 13.44 0.91 -20.03
C ASN A 39 11.91 0.85 -20.02
N LEU A 40 11.32 -0.33 -19.80
CA LEU A 40 9.87 -0.55 -19.93
C LEU A 40 9.09 -0.41 -18.62
N LEU A 41 9.70 -0.19 -17.46
CA LEU A 41 8.97 -0.12 -16.18
C LEU A 41 9.53 0.92 -15.22
N SER A 42 9.58 2.18 -15.66
CA SER A 42 9.63 3.30 -14.72
C SER A 42 8.19 3.65 -14.31
N THR A 43 7.51 2.73 -13.63
CA THR A 43 6.29 3.07 -12.89
C THR A 43 6.71 3.93 -11.71
N SER A 44 6.74 5.25 -11.90
CA SER A 44 6.60 6.15 -10.76
C SER A 44 5.32 5.75 -10.04
N PRO A 45 5.30 5.67 -8.69
CA PRO A 45 4.07 5.41 -7.99
C PRO A 45 3.07 6.47 -8.41
N ALA A 46 2.04 6.05 -9.13
CA ALA A 46 0.89 6.89 -9.39
C ALA A 46 0.25 7.11 -8.03
N TYR A 47 0.52 8.25 -7.40
CA TYR A 47 -0.37 8.81 -6.39
C TYR A 47 -1.69 9.06 -7.11
N ALA A 48 -2.53 8.02 -7.17
CA ALA A 48 -3.91 8.11 -7.63
C ALA A 48 -4.51 9.34 -6.96
N GLN A 49 -5.24 10.15 -7.72
CA GLN A 49 -5.85 11.38 -7.23
C GLN A 49 -6.77 11.07 -6.04
N ASN A 50 -6.16 11.03 -4.86
CA ASN A 50 -6.77 10.87 -3.56
C ASN A 50 -7.22 12.27 -3.18
N VAL A 51 -8.26 12.75 -3.86
CA VAL A 51 -8.87 14.04 -3.58
C VAL A 51 -9.12 14.10 -2.06
N ARG A 52 -8.41 15.00 -1.37
CA ARG A 52 -8.64 15.46 0.02
C ARG A 52 -8.32 14.54 1.20
N SER A 53 -8.07 13.24 1.06
CA SER A 53 -7.88 12.36 2.24
C SER A 53 -6.60 12.62 3.05
N GLY A 54 -5.57 13.22 2.43
CA GLY A 54 -4.29 13.50 3.08
C GLY A 54 -4.37 14.49 4.25
N ASP A 55 -5.40 15.35 4.26
CA ASP A 55 -5.53 16.47 5.20
C ASP A 55 -6.74 16.36 6.15
N VAL A 56 -7.56 15.30 6.03
CA VAL A 56 -8.76 15.07 6.89
C VAL A 56 -8.40 15.09 8.39
N TRP A 57 -7.19 14.66 8.73
CA TRP A 57 -6.69 14.71 10.11
C TRP A 57 -6.62 16.14 10.68
N GLN A 58 -6.39 17.16 9.83
CA GLN A 58 -6.34 18.57 10.26
C GLN A 58 -7.69 19.03 10.78
N GLN A 59 -8.78 18.71 10.06
CA GLN A 59 -10.16 19.01 10.47
C GLN A 59 -10.53 18.38 11.81
N VAL A 60 -9.95 17.22 12.14
CA VAL A 60 -10.13 16.58 13.44
C VAL A 60 -9.42 17.36 14.55
N TYR A 61 -8.18 17.82 14.32
CA TYR A 61 -7.47 18.64 15.30
C TYR A 61 -8.03 20.06 15.44
N GLU A 62 -8.67 20.61 14.41
CA GLU A 62 -9.43 21.86 14.53
C GLU A 62 -10.61 21.70 15.50
N GLN A 63 -11.31 20.58 15.44
CA GLN A 63 -12.42 20.27 16.37
C GLN A 63 -11.93 19.83 17.77
N LEU A 64 -10.71 19.28 17.87
CA LEU A 64 -10.14 18.74 19.09
C LEU A 64 -8.69 19.22 19.28
N PRO A 65 -8.47 20.51 19.58
CA PRO A 65 -7.12 21.09 19.65
C PRO A 65 -6.23 20.48 20.75
N ASP A 66 -6.85 19.98 21.82
CA ASP A 66 -6.14 19.37 22.95
C ASP A 66 -5.80 17.88 22.74
N LEU A 67 -6.21 17.29 21.60
CA LEU A 67 -5.89 15.90 21.29
C LEU A 67 -4.37 15.76 21.05
N PRO A 68 -3.70 14.75 21.64
CA PRO A 68 -2.26 14.57 21.42
C PRO A 68 -1.97 14.29 19.94
N LYS A 69 -0.96 15.00 19.41
CA LYS A 69 -0.54 14.85 18.01
C LYS A 69 0.31 13.61 17.76
N GLU A 70 1.12 13.17 18.72
CA GLU A 70 2.05 12.04 18.58
C GLU A 70 2.79 12.10 17.21
N ASN A 71 3.47 13.21 16.92
CA ASN A 71 4.06 13.50 15.60
C ASN A 71 5.55 13.82 15.63
N GLN A 72 6.25 13.45 16.70
CA GLN A 72 7.71 13.65 16.85
C GLN A 72 8.52 12.48 16.27
N TYR A 73 7.96 11.76 15.30
CA TYR A 73 8.61 10.60 14.69
C TYR A 73 9.51 11.02 13.54
N ILE A 74 10.65 10.35 13.40
CA ILE A 74 11.59 10.59 12.32
C ILE A 74 11.29 9.65 11.16
N SER A 75 11.13 10.21 9.96
CA SER A 75 11.00 9.44 8.72
C SER A 75 12.29 8.67 8.43
N LYS A 76 12.16 7.41 8.01
CA LYS A 76 13.31 6.61 7.53
C LYS A 76 13.85 7.17 6.23
N GLU A 77 12.97 7.67 5.36
CA GLU A 77 13.31 8.18 4.03
C GLU A 77 14.06 9.50 4.10
N THR A 78 13.49 10.49 4.79
CA THR A 78 14.03 11.87 4.79
C THR A 78 14.97 12.15 5.95
N GLY A 79 14.96 11.30 6.99
CA GLY A 79 15.70 11.55 8.24
C GLY A 79 15.18 12.73 9.07
N LYS A 80 14.10 13.39 8.65
CA LYS A 80 13.47 14.53 9.33
C LYS A 80 12.23 14.11 10.10
N VAL A 81 11.72 15.00 10.96
CA VAL A 81 10.43 14.82 11.63
C VAL A 81 9.31 14.72 10.59
N ALA A 82 8.48 13.69 10.69
CA ALA A 82 7.32 13.47 9.84
C ALA A 82 6.10 14.20 10.42
N GLU A 83 6.04 15.51 10.24
CA GLU A 83 5.08 16.39 10.94
C GLU A 83 3.61 16.04 10.69
N ASN A 84 3.29 15.54 9.50
CA ASN A 84 1.95 15.08 9.09
C ASN A 84 1.63 13.64 9.54
N ASN A 85 2.61 12.92 10.10
CA ASN A 85 2.42 11.60 10.67
C ASN A 85 1.98 11.75 12.15
N THR A 86 0.71 12.07 12.33
CA THR A 86 0.06 12.29 13.63
C THR A 86 -0.69 11.04 14.09
N LEU A 87 -1.13 11.02 15.35
CA LEU A 87 -2.02 10.00 15.89
C LEU A 87 -3.26 9.83 15.02
N VAL A 88 -3.91 10.94 14.64
CA VAL A 88 -5.14 10.88 13.84
C VAL A 88 -4.85 10.40 12.41
N SER A 89 -3.76 10.84 11.77
CA SER A 89 -3.46 10.37 10.41
C SER A 89 -3.15 8.87 10.37
N ARG A 90 -2.46 8.34 11.39
CA ARG A 90 -2.27 6.89 11.55
C ARG A 90 -3.54 6.13 11.91
N LEU A 91 -4.42 6.71 12.75
CA LEU A 91 -5.73 6.13 13.07
C LEU A 91 -6.60 6.01 11.81
N ILE A 92 -6.60 7.04 10.96
CA ILE A 92 -7.28 7.04 9.67
C ILE A 92 -6.69 5.99 8.74
N GLN A 93 -5.37 5.92 8.60
CA GLN A 93 -4.72 4.90 7.76
C GLN A 93 -5.06 3.48 8.22
N TYR A 94 -5.04 3.26 9.53
CA TYR A 94 -5.44 1.98 10.13
C TYR A 94 -6.90 1.65 9.79
N HIS A 95 -7.82 2.59 10.00
CA HIS A 95 -9.25 2.39 9.77
C HIS A 95 -9.59 2.13 8.31
N VAL A 96 -9.17 3.04 7.43
CA VAL A 96 -9.58 3.06 6.02
C VAL A 96 -8.82 2.02 5.21
N TYR A 97 -7.50 1.97 5.36
CA TYR A 97 -6.66 1.16 4.47
C TYR A 97 -6.30 -0.20 5.06
N LEU A 98 -5.95 -0.27 6.34
CA LEU A 98 -5.57 -1.56 6.94
C LEU A 98 -6.80 -2.41 7.29
N LYS A 99 -7.88 -1.78 7.78
CA LYS A 99 -9.11 -2.48 8.19
C LYS A 99 -10.23 -2.43 7.15
N GLY A 100 -10.14 -1.57 6.14
CA GLY A 100 -11.17 -1.46 5.10
C GLY A 100 -12.51 -0.99 5.64
N ARG A 101 -12.53 -0.23 6.75
CA ARG A 101 -13.75 0.24 7.38
C ARG A 101 -14.24 1.53 6.75
N ALA A 102 -15.56 1.69 6.72
CA ALA A 102 -16.20 2.82 6.08
C ALA A 102 -16.18 4.06 7.01
N PRO A 103 -15.51 5.16 6.60
CA PRO A 103 -15.19 6.27 7.50
C PRO A 103 -16.37 7.21 7.79
N ASN A 104 -17.47 7.09 7.05
CA ASN A 104 -18.71 7.83 7.25
C ASN A 104 -19.61 7.24 8.36
N TYR A 105 -19.29 6.05 8.88
CA TYR A 105 -20.11 5.40 9.91
C TYR A 105 -19.49 5.47 11.30
N ARG A 106 -20.31 5.92 12.25
CA ARG A 106 -19.91 6.05 13.66
C ARG A 106 -19.54 4.71 14.31
N LEU A 107 -20.20 3.63 13.92
CA LEU A 107 -19.97 2.31 14.50
C LEU A 107 -18.55 1.80 14.16
N ASP A 108 -18.13 1.94 12.91
CA ASP A 108 -16.82 1.54 12.42
C ASP A 108 -15.66 2.22 13.15
N TRP A 109 -15.82 3.51 13.48
CA TRP A 109 -14.84 4.22 14.30
C TRP A 109 -14.81 3.71 15.73
N LYS A 110 -15.96 3.33 16.30
CA LYS A 110 -15.98 2.71 17.64
C LYS A 110 -15.30 1.35 17.66
N LEU A 111 -15.50 0.53 16.63
CA LEU A 111 -14.79 -0.75 16.49
C LEU A 111 -13.28 -0.51 16.40
N THR A 112 -12.87 0.52 15.65
CA THR A 112 -11.46 0.92 15.56
C THR A 112 -10.88 1.32 16.91
N LEU A 113 -11.56 2.15 17.69
CA LEU A 113 -11.09 2.47 19.05
C LEU A 113 -11.10 1.24 19.97
N ALA A 114 -12.02 0.30 19.78
CA ALA A 114 -12.03 -0.95 20.52
C ALA A 114 -10.79 -1.81 20.20
N ASP A 115 -10.32 -1.85 18.96
CA ASP A 115 -9.05 -2.52 18.62
C ASP A 115 -7.87 -1.93 19.40
N TYR A 116 -7.74 -0.60 19.42
CA TYR A 116 -6.69 0.09 20.17
C TYR A 116 -6.73 -0.22 21.67
N LEU A 117 -7.91 -0.51 22.20
CA LEU A 117 -8.16 -0.87 23.59
C LEU A 117 -8.08 -2.38 23.87
N ASN A 118 -7.71 -3.23 22.89
CA ASN A 118 -7.78 -4.70 22.96
C ASN A 118 -9.19 -5.25 23.26
N ALA A 119 -10.24 -4.59 22.79
CA ALA A 119 -11.64 -4.95 23.07
C ALA A 119 -12.42 -5.43 21.84
N ASN A 120 -11.77 -5.55 20.68
CA ASN A 120 -12.39 -6.05 19.44
C ASN A 120 -11.43 -6.95 18.67
N GLU A 121 -10.54 -6.40 17.84
CA GLU A 121 -9.56 -7.19 17.09
C GLU A 121 -8.14 -7.06 17.65
N VAL A 122 -7.33 -8.12 17.44
CA VAL A 122 -5.89 -8.09 17.75
C VAL A 122 -5.18 -7.22 16.71
N MET A 123 -4.41 -6.26 17.20
CA MET A 123 -3.55 -5.42 16.37
C MET A 123 -2.11 -5.93 16.40
N TYR A 124 -1.44 -5.94 15.25
CA TYR A 124 -0.04 -6.32 15.12
C TYR A 124 0.82 -5.08 14.91
N ASP A 125 1.99 -5.05 15.56
CA ASP A 125 2.94 -3.95 15.43
C ASP A 125 3.61 -3.94 14.05
N SER A 126 3.83 -5.13 13.45
CA SER A 126 4.45 -5.33 12.14
C SER A 126 3.65 -4.77 10.97
N SER A 127 2.32 -4.63 11.11
CA SER A 127 1.43 -4.07 10.08
C SER A 127 0.90 -2.68 10.44
N TYR A 128 1.37 -2.09 11.55
CA TYR A 128 0.84 -0.83 12.03
C TYR A 128 1.30 0.35 11.14
N PRO A 129 0.43 1.34 10.85
CA PRO A 129 0.82 2.54 10.13
C PRO A 129 2.06 3.21 10.74
N GLY A 130 3.10 3.38 9.94
CA GLY A 130 4.39 3.91 10.39
C GLY A 130 5.46 2.86 10.69
N HIS A 131 5.14 1.56 10.72
CA HIS A 131 6.13 0.48 10.93
C HIS A 131 7.29 0.56 9.93
N ASP A 132 6.97 0.62 8.64
CA ASP A 132 7.96 0.61 7.57
C ASP A 132 8.55 1.99 7.29
N THR A 133 7.81 3.06 7.56
CA THR A 133 8.18 4.43 7.14
C THR A 133 8.84 5.28 8.22
N LEU A 134 8.68 4.93 9.51
CA LEU A 134 9.24 5.69 10.63
C LEU A 134 10.35 4.92 11.34
N LYS A 135 11.41 5.62 11.75
CA LYS A 135 12.55 5.00 12.45
C LYS A 135 12.14 4.29 13.74
N LYS A 136 11.07 4.76 14.39
CA LYS A 136 10.46 4.14 15.57
C LYS A 136 9.00 3.83 15.26
N ASN A 137 8.59 2.58 15.50
CA ASN A 137 7.21 2.17 15.35
C ASN A 137 6.31 2.88 16.38
N PRO A 138 5.27 3.62 15.94
CA PRO A 138 4.38 4.36 16.83
C PRO A 138 3.34 3.51 17.57
N PHE A 139 3.24 2.20 17.25
CA PHE A 139 2.20 1.29 17.75
C PHE A 139 1.91 1.41 19.26
N GLN A 140 2.90 1.22 20.11
CA GLN A 140 2.68 1.19 21.57
C GLN A 140 2.27 2.57 22.12
N SER A 141 2.91 3.63 21.64
CA SER A 141 2.60 5.01 22.05
C SER A 141 1.19 5.43 21.66
N ASP A 142 0.74 5.09 20.46
CA ASP A 142 -0.59 5.47 19.99
C ASP A 142 -1.69 4.74 20.76
N ARG A 143 -1.48 3.45 21.01
CA ARG A 143 -2.36 2.68 21.88
C ARG A 143 -2.42 3.26 23.29
N ALA A 144 -1.29 3.70 23.84
CA ALA A 144 -1.26 4.39 25.12
C ALA A 144 -1.98 5.75 25.08
N ALA A 145 -1.85 6.52 23.99
CA ALA A 145 -2.58 7.78 23.81
C ALA A 145 -4.11 7.55 23.81
N ILE A 146 -4.62 6.60 23.02
CA ILE A 146 -6.05 6.27 22.99
C ILE A 146 -6.56 5.72 24.33
N ARG A 147 -5.74 4.94 25.04
CA ARG A 147 -6.09 4.41 26.37
C ARG A 147 -6.23 5.49 27.43
N ARG A 148 -5.38 6.53 27.37
CA ARG A 148 -5.41 7.68 28.29
C ARG A 148 -6.65 8.56 28.13
N LEU A 149 -7.30 8.54 26.96
CA LEU A 149 -8.53 9.29 26.74
C LEU A 149 -9.65 8.80 27.67
N THR A 150 -10.46 9.74 28.16
CA THR A 150 -11.72 9.41 28.84
C THR A 150 -12.75 8.88 27.83
N ARG A 151 -13.83 8.26 28.34
CA ARG A 151 -14.97 7.85 27.50
C ARG A 151 -15.55 9.04 26.72
N LYS A 152 -15.65 10.23 27.35
CA LYS A 152 -16.14 11.46 26.71
C LYS A 152 -15.21 11.89 25.57
N GLN A 153 -13.90 11.91 25.79
CA GLN A 153 -12.92 12.27 24.76
C GLN A 153 -12.91 11.27 23.59
N ARG A 154 -13.03 9.96 23.85
CA ARG A 154 -13.16 8.97 22.78
C ARG A 154 -14.43 9.17 21.95
N ASN A 155 -15.56 9.49 22.59
CA ASN A 155 -16.79 9.81 21.86
C ASN A 155 -16.65 11.09 21.02
N ALA A 156 -15.96 12.10 21.54
CA ALA A 156 -15.67 13.33 20.80
C ALA A 156 -14.75 13.07 19.60
N LEU A 157 -13.69 12.26 19.77
CA LEU A 157 -12.82 11.81 18.68
C LEU A 157 -13.59 11.09 17.58
N VAL A 158 -14.46 10.14 17.95
CA VAL A 158 -15.34 9.45 16.99
C VAL A 158 -16.22 10.45 16.24
N GLN A 159 -16.81 11.42 16.93
CA GLN A 159 -17.66 12.42 16.29
C GLN A 159 -16.88 13.29 15.31
N ALA A 160 -15.69 13.77 15.71
CA ALA A 160 -14.83 14.59 14.86
C ALA A 160 -14.40 13.83 13.59
N LEU A 161 -14.06 12.55 13.72
CA LEU A 161 -13.73 11.68 12.58
C LEU A 161 -14.91 11.53 11.62
N VAL A 162 -16.11 11.23 12.13
CA VAL A 162 -17.32 11.13 11.29
C VAL A 162 -17.62 12.46 10.60
N ASN A 163 -17.54 13.58 11.33
CA ASN A 163 -17.77 14.91 10.76
C ASN A 163 -16.81 15.21 9.61
N ALA A 164 -15.52 14.89 9.78
CA ALA A 164 -14.49 15.12 8.77
C ALA A 164 -14.72 14.31 7.47
N TYR A 165 -15.44 13.19 7.54
CA TYR A 165 -15.82 12.40 6.35
C TYR A 165 -17.24 12.67 5.84
N SER A 166 -18.09 13.38 6.60
CA SER A 166 -19.47 13.68 6.21
C SER A 166 -19.64 15.06 5.59
N GLN A 167 -18.66 15.96 5.78
CA GLN A 167 -18.68 17.33 5.26
C GLN A 167 -17.93 17.50 3.93
N ASN A 168 -17.42 16.41 3.34
CA ASN A 168 -16.59 16.43 2.12
C ASN A 168 -17.28 15.79 0.92
#